data_AF-A0AA35W2I9-F1
#
_entry.id   AF-A0AA35W2I9-F1
#
_cell.length_a   1.000
_cell.length_b   1.000
_cell.length_c   1.000
_cell.angle_alpha   90.00
_cell.angle_beta   90.00
_cell.angle_gamma   90.00
#
_symmetry.space_group_name_H-M   'P 1'
#
loop_
_entity.id
_entity.type
_entity.pdbx_description
1 polymer ?
#
loop_
_entity_poly.entity_id
_entity_poly.type
_entity_poly.pdbx_seq_one_letter_code
_entity_poly.pdbx_strand_id
1 'polypeptide(L)'
;MTYFCGLALTWGALLWFWMQEAPAQTEHPQVEQITVYGSTVLLGAGGSTVLVTSLSMVADLIGPTVGSGAFVYGLMSFTDKVSNGVAVQIVQALHPCKSTNPKHVCCSACAKFYRIVLSAVPGGATLCALICLAILTLYVYRRTRQLRDPTFDTSD
;
A
#
# COMPACT_ATOMS: atom_id res chain seq x y z
N MET A 1 5.15 12.24 -11.81
CA MET A 1 6.48 12.12 -11.15
C MET A 1 6.36 11.84 -9.66
N THR A 2 5.54 12.60 -8.92
CA THR A 2 5.27 12.40 -7.48
C THR A 2 4.84 10.97 -7.11
N TYR A 3 3.99 10.34 -7.92
CA TYR A 3 3.55 8.96 -7.71
C TYR A 3 4.71 7.94 -7.74
N PHE A 4 5.62 8.07 -8.71
CA PHE A 4 6.81 7.22 -8.82
C PHE A 4 7.79 7.44 -7.65
N CYS A 5 7.95 8.69 -7.19
CA CYS A 5 8.73 8.98 -5.99
C CYS A 5 8.13 8.30 -4.75
N GLY A 6 6.81 8.36 -4.57
CA GLY A 6 6.11 7.68 -3.47
C GLY A 6 6.26 6.15 -3.52
N LEU A 7 6.18 5.56 -4.71
CA LEU A 7 6.41 4.14 -4.92
C LEU A 7 7.87 3.74 -4.66
N ALA A 8 8.85 4.55 -5.08
CA ALA A 8 10.26 4.29 -4.81
C ALA A 8 10.56 4.33 -3.30
N LEU A 9 9.98 5.29 -2.57
CA LEU A 9 10.12 5.41 -1.12
C LEU A 9 9.50 4.22 -0.38
N THR A 10 8.29 3.80 -0.77
CA THR A 10 7.62 2.62 -0.18
C THR A 10 8.37 1.34 -0.49
N TRP A 11 8.80 1.14 -1.74
CA TRP A 11 9.56 -0.04 -2.14
C TRP A 11 10.93 -0.10 -1.45
N GLY A 12 11.61 1.05 -1.32
CA GLY A 12 12.85 1.17 -0.53
C GLY A 12 12.64 0.84 0.95
N ALA A 13 11.57 1.34 1.57
CA ALA A 13 11.22 1.01 2.95
C ALA A 13 10.92 -0.49 3.13
N LEU A 14 10.28 -1.12 2.16
CA LEU A 14 9.97 -2.55 2.16
C LEU A 14 11.21 -3.42 1.98
N LEU A 15 12.10 -3.05 1.05
CA LEU A 15 13.41 -3.69 0.90
C LEU A 15 14.23 -3.55 2.17
N TRP A 16 14.17 -2.40 2.84
CA TRP A 16 14.82 -2.18 4.12
C TRP A 16 14.24 -3.07 5.22
N PHE A 17 12.91 -3.15 5.33
CA PHE A 17 12.22 -4.07 6.24
C PHE A 17 12.52 -5.55 5.97
N TRP A 18 12.74 -5.91 4.70
CA TRP A 18 13.03 -7.28 4.28
C TRP A 18 14.50 -7.64 4.53
N MET A 19 15.45 -6.76 4.15
CA MET A 19 16.89 -6.89 4.43
C MET A 19 17.21 -6.91 5.92
N GLN A 20 16.31 -6.41 6.78
CA GLN A 20 16.43 -6.54 8.22
C GLN A 20 16.19 -7.99 8.67
N GLU A 21 16.80 -8.99 8.03
CA GLU A 21 16.85 -10.37 8.51
C GLU A 21 17.36 -10.36 9.96
N ALA A 22 16.61 -10.98 10.87
CA ALA A 22 16.92 -10.94 12.29
C ALA A 22 18.25 -11.65 12.55
N PRO A 23 19.32 -10.97 13.01
CA PRO A 23 20.35 -11.69 13.73
C PRO A 23 19.69 -12.29 14.97
N ALA A 24 19.81 -13.60 15.10
CA ALA A 24 19.47 -14.30 16.32
C ALA A 24 20.23 -13.65 17.48
N GLN A 25 19.50 -13.13 18.48
CA GLN A 25 20.04 -12.70 19.79
C GLN A 25 21.33 -11.87 19.70
N THR A 26 21.22 -10.58 19.34
CA THR A 26 22.32 -9.62 19.53
C THR A 26 22.02 -8.67 20.69
N GLU A 27 23.00 -8.54 21.59
CA GLU A 27 22.92 -7.98 22.94
C GLU A 27 22.73 -6.44 23.03
N HIS A 28 22.19 -5.77 22.00
CA HIS A 28 21.97 -4.31 21.99
C HIS A 28 20.52 -3.91 21.62
N PRO A 29 19.60 -3.80 22.59
CA PRO A 29 18.18 -3.52 22.34
C PRO A 29 17.87 -2.11 21.79
N GLN A 30 18.82 -1.18 21.79
CA GLN A 30 18.59 0.22 21.40
C GLN A 30 18.67 0.46 19.88
N VAL A 31 19.54 -0.29 19.17
CA VAL A 31 19.83 -0.03 17.74
C VAL A 31 18.72 -0.56 16.83
N GLU A 32 18.10 -1.69 17.18
CA GLU A 32 16.98 -2.25 16.42
C GLU A 32 15.75 -1.34 16.41
N GLN A 33 15.49 -0.63 17.52
CA GLN A 33 14.35 0.28 17.62
C GLN A 33 14.46 1.42 16.62
N ILE A 34 15.64 2.06 16.52
CA ILE A 34 15.88 3.19 15.61
C ILE A 34 15.67 2.78 14.14
N THR A 35 16.08 1.57 13.76
CA THR A 35 15.91 1.06 12.39
C THR A 35 14.44 0.82 12.03
N VAL A 36 13.63 0.36 12.99
CA VAL A 36 12.18 0.21 12.82
C VAL A 36 11.51 1.58 12.73
N TYR A 37 11.87 2.55 13.57
CA TYR A 37 11.33 3.91 13.47
C TYR A 37 11.66 4.56 12.12
N GLY A 38 12.90 4.48 11.65
CA GLY A 38 13.30 5.05 10.36
C GLY A 38 12.51 4.47 9.18
N SER A 39 12.35 3.15 9.15
CA SER A 39 11.60 2.47 8.09
C SER A 39 10.10 2.76 8.13
N THR A 40 9.49 2.88 9.31
CA THR A 40 8.08 3.30 9.45
C THR A 40 7.84 4.74 8.97
N VAL A 41 8.77 5.67 9.24
CA VAL A 41 8.68 7.05 8.75
C VAL A 41 8.75 7.09 7.22
N LEU A 42 9.68 6.35 6.61
CA LEU A 42 9.78 6.26 5.15
C LEU A 42 8.53 5.61 4.53
N LEU A 43 8.02 4.55 5.14
CA LEU A 43 6.78 3.88 4.70
C LEU A 43 5.58 4.84 4.79
N GLY A 44 5.47 5.60 5.89
CA GLY A 44 4.42 6.60 6.07
C GLY A 44 4.50 7.76 5.09
N ALA A 45 5.70 8.30 4.84
CA ALA A 45 5.93 9.37 3.88
C ALA A 45 5.62 8.93 2.45
N GLY A 46 6.13 7.77 2.04
CA GLY A 46 5.85 7.18 0.74
C GLY A 46 4.36 6.84 0.56
N GLY A 47 3.76 6.18 1.55
CA GLY A 47 2.35 5.78 1.54
C GLY A 47 1.41 6.99 1.42
N SER A 48 1.64 8.05 2.19
CA SER A 48 0.84 9.28 2.12
C SER A 48 0.96 9.95 0.75
N THR A 49 2.17 9.97 0.17
CA THR A 49 2.41 10.53 -1.17
C THR A 49 1.63 9.76 -2.24
N VAL A 50 1.66 8.43 -2.19
CA VAL A 50 0.91 7.55 -3.10
C VAL A 50 -0.60 7.75 -2.93
N LEU A 51 -1.09 7.84 -1.68
CA LEU A 51 -2.52 8.03 -1.38
C LEU A 51 -3.05 9.35 -1.91
N VAL A 52 -2.41 10.48 -1.57
CA VAL A 52 -2.85 11.81 -2.01
C VAL A 52 -2.81 11.91 -3.54
N THR A 53 -1.73 11.42 -4.16
CA THR A 53 -1.61 11.45 -5.61
C THR A 53 -2.65 10.54 -6.29
N SER A 54 -2.98 9.38 -5.69
CA SER A 54 -4.07 8.52 -6.20
C SER A 54 -5.42 9.22 -6.16
N LEU A 55 -5.70 9.93 -5.06
CA LEU A 55 -6.95 10.67 -4.89
C LEU A 55 -7.12 11.75 -5.95
N SER A 56 -6.03 12.45 -6.29
CA SER A 56 -6.00 13.42 -7.39
C SER A 56 -6.25 12.76 -8.75
N MET A 57 -5.61 11.61 -9.03
CA MET A 57 -5.85 10.88 -10.28
C MET A 57 -7.31 10.41 -10.41
N VAL A 58 -7.94 9.99 -9.32
CA VAL A 58 -9.37 9.63 -9.29
C VAL A 58 -10.23 10.87 -9.56
N ALA A 59 -9.87 12.03 -9.00
CA ALA A 59 -10.59 13.29 -9.25
C ALA A 59 -10.60 13.65 -10.74
N ASP A 60 -9.43 13.53 -11.37
CA ASP A 60 -9.25 13.82 -12.79
C ASP A 60 -10.04 12.85 -13.68
N LEU A 61 -10.22 11.59 -13.23
CA LEU A 61 -10.99 10.56 -13.95
C LEU A 61 -12.51 10.73 -13.84
N ILE A 62 -13.01 11.22 -12.70
CA ILE A 62 -14.45 11.45 -12.49
C ILE A 62 -14.95 12.61 -13.39
N GLY A 63 -14.10 13.60 -13.66
CA GLY A 63 -14.44 14.75 -14.48
C GLY A 63 -15.42 15.72 -13.78
N PRO A 64 -16.03 16.65 -14.52
CA PRO A 64 -16.77 17.79 -13.96
C PRO A 64 -18.16 17.44 -13.39
N THR A 65 -18.62 16.19 -13.52
CA THR A 65 -19.96 15.78 -13.05
C THR A 65 -19.96 15.57 -11.53
N VAL A 66 -20.20 16.65 -10.79
CA VAL A 66 -20.24 16.69 -9.32
C VAL A 66 -21.28 15.73 -8.68
N GLY A 67 -22.35 15.37 -9.40
CA GLY A 67 -23.41 14.50 -8.87
C GLY A 67 -22.98 13.05 -8.61
N SER A 68 -22.14 12.48 -9.47
CA SER A 68 -21.63 11.11 -9.32
C SER A 68 -20.33 11.05 -8.52
N GLY A 69 -19.55 12.14 -8.45
CA GLY A 69 -18.28 12.18 -7.74
C GLY A 69 -18.38 11.92 -6.24
N ALA A 70 -19.39 12.48 -5.57
CA ALA A 70 -19.61 12.25 -4.14
C ALA A 70 -19.90 10.78 -3.82
N PHE A 71 -20.61 10.07 -4.71
CA PHE A 71 -20.85 8.64 -4.57
C PHE A 71 -19.57 7.83 -4.76
N VAL A 72 -18.73 8.17 -5.74
CA VAL A 72 -17.45 7.48 -5.98
C VAL A 72 -16.50 7.64 -4.79
N TYR A 73 -16.33 8.87 -4.27
CA TYR A 73 -15.51 9.10 -3.07
C TYR A 73 -16.11 8.47 -1.81
N GLY A 74 -17.45 8.41 -1.72
CA GLY A 74 -18.17 7.69 -0.68
C GLY A 74 -17.89 6.19 -0.71
N LEU A 75 -17.99 5.56 -1.88
CA LEU A 75 -17.68 4.14 -2.09
C LEU A 75 -16.19 3.84 -1.88
N MET A 76 -15.29 4.72 -2.31
CA MET A 76 -13.86 4.60 -2.07
C MET A 76 -13.56 4.54 -0.58
N SER A 77 -14.13 5.47 0.19
CA SER A 77 -13.95 5.53 1.65
C SER A 77 -14.66 4.39 2.38
N PHE A 78 -15.82 3.97 1.91
CA PHE A 78 -16.54 2.81 2.46
C PHE A 78 -15.72 1.53 2.27
N THR A 79 -15.18 1.32 1.07
CA THR A 79 -14.34 0.16 0.74
C THR A 79 -13.07 0.13 1.58
N ASP A 80 -12.41 1.29 1.78
CA ASP A 80 -11.25 1.39 2.68
C ASP A 80 -11.60 0.95 4.11
N LYS A 81 -12.69 1.47 4.68
CA LYS A 81 -13.12 1.11 6.04
C LYS A 81 -13.46 -0.37 6.18
N VAL A 82 -14.21 -0.93 5.22
CA VAL A 82 -14.58 -2.35 5.22
C VAL A 82 -13.33 -3.22 5.08
N SER A 83 -12.44 -2.89 4.14
CA SER A 83 -11.18 -3.61 3.93
C SER A 83 -10.31 -3.61 5.19
N ASN A 84 -10.11 -2.44 5.81
CA ASN A 84 -9.33 -2.31 7.04
C ASN A 84 -9.97 -3.07 8.20
N GLY A 85 -11.31 -3.02 8.33
CA GLY A 85 -12.05 -3.78 9.35
C GLY A 85 -11.91 -5.30 9.17
N VAL A 86 -12.06 -5.79 7.95
CA VAL A 86 -11.89 -7.23 7.61
C VAL A 86 -10.45 -7.67 7.86
N ALA A 87 -9.46 -6.87 7.47
CA ALA A 87 -8.05 -7.17 7.69
C ALA A 87 -7.75 -7.35 9.19
N VAL A 88 -8.23 -6.44 10.04
CA VAL A 88 -8.06 -6.55 11.50
C VAL A 88 -8.71 -7.81 12.04
N GLN A 89 -9.92 -8.15 11.60
CA GLN A 89 -10.60 -9.38 12.04
C GLN A 89 -9.84 -10.64 11.63
N ILE A 90 -9.28 -10.69 10.42
CA ILE A 90 -8.46 -11.82 9.97
C ILE A 90 -7.17 -11.94 10.80
N VAL A 91 -6.47 -10.83 11.03
CA VAL A 91 -5.25 -10.81 11.84
C VAL A 91 -5.54 -11.30 13.26
N GLN A 92 -6.64 -10.84 13.86
CA GLN A 92 -7.08 -11.30 15.17
C GLN A 92 -7.54 -12.76 15.15
N ALA A 93 -8.17 -13.23 14.07
CA ALA A 93 -8.60 -14.62 13.90
C ALA A 93 -7.41 -15.58 13.91
N LEU A 94 -6.36 -15.23 13.15
CA LEU A 94 -5.14 -16.01 12.94
C LEU A 94 -4.08 -15.83 14.04
N HIS A 95 -4.34 -14.98 15.03
CA HIS A 95 -3.40 -14.70 16.11
C HIS A 95 -3.08 -16.01 16.87
N PRO A 96 -1.81 -16.47 16.90
CA PRO A 96 -1.43 -17.79 17.41
C PRO A 96 -1.59 -17.99 18.94
N CYS A 97 -2.05 -16.98 19.68
CA CYS A 97 -2.15 -17.02 21.15
C CYS A 97 -3.49 -17.56 21.68
N LYS A 98 -4.31 -18.20 20.84
CA LYS A 98 -5.66 -18.64 21.21
C LYS A 98 -5.75 -20.03 21.85
N SER A 99 -4.69 -20.85 21.83
CA SER A 99 -4.83 -22.30 22.10
C SER A 99 -4.23 -22.86 23.39
N THR A 100 -3.52 -22.11 24.24
CA THR A 100 -2.96 -22.73 25.47
C THR A 100 -2.64 -21.71 26.57
N ASN A 101 -3.49 -21.70 27.61
CA ASN A 101 -3.32 -21.10 28.94
C ASN A 101 -3.32 -19.55 29.07
N PRO A 102 -4.17 -18.97 29.95
CA PRO A 102 -4.31 -17.51 30.13
C PRO A 102 -3.16 -16.85 30.92
N LYS A 103 -1.96 -17.45 31.03
CA LYS A 103 -0.92 -16.98 31.97
C LYS A 103 0.54 -16.96 31.50
N HIS A 104 0.90 -17.20 30.23
CA HIS A 104 2.32 -17.10 29.84
C HIS A 104 2.56 -16.48 28.44
N VAL A 105 3.15 -15.28 28.46
CA VAL A 105 4.17 -14.72 27.54
C VAL A 105 4.17 -15.27 26.11
N CYS A 106 3.19 -14.81 25.33
CA CYS A 106 3.10 -15.08 23.90
C CYS A 106 4.03 -14.12 23.10
N CYS A 107 5.36 -14.25 23.24
CA CYS A 107 6.29 -13.23 22.71
C CYS A 107 6.98 -13.61 21.39
N SER A 108 7.55 -14.82 21.26
CA SER A 108 8.46 -15.10 20.12
C SER A 108 7.72 -15.39 18.81
N ALA A 109 6.71 -16.26 18.82
CA ALA A 109 5.94 -16.61 17.61
C ALA A 109 5.05 -15.45 17.13
N CYS A 110 4.56 -14.62 18.06
CA CYS A 110 3.74 -13.45 17.78
C CYS A 110 4.53 -12.37 17.02
N ALA A 111 5.74 -12.05 17.47
CA ALA A 111 6.60 -11.08 16.79
C ALA A 111 6.90 -11.49 15.34
N LYS A 112 7.18 -12.78 15.10
CA LYS A 112 7.40 -13.31 13.75
C LYS A 112 6.16 -13.21 12.86
N PHE A 113 4.98 -13.54 13.41
CA PHE A 113 3.70 -13.41 12.70
C PHE A 113 3.42 -11.97 12.29
N TYR A 114 3.47 -11.02 13.24
CA TYR A 114 3.21 -9.61 12.95
C TYR A 114 4.22 -9.03 11.97
N ARG A 115 5.50 -9.40 12.07
CA ARG A 115 6.52 -8.97 11.11
C ARG A 115 6.21 -9.42 9.69
N ILE A 116 5.81 -10.68 9.50
CA ILE A 116 5.45 -11.21 8.17
C ILE A 116 4.21 -10.48 7.66
N VAL A 117 3.16 -10.34 8.47
CA VAL A 117 1.91 -9.67 8.05
C VAL A 117 2.15 -8.20 7.70
N LEU A 118 2.85 -7.45 8.55
CA LEU A 118 3.12 -6.02 8.36
C LEU A 118 4.09 -5.72 7.22
N SER A 119 4.89 -6.69 6.75
CA SER A 119 5.77 -6.52 5.59
C SER A 119 5.17 -7.06 4.30
N ALA A 120 4.57 -8.26 4.32
CA ALA A 120 4.00 -8.90 3.15
C ALA A 120 2.76 -8.17 2.62
N VAL A 121 1.89 -7.66 3.51
CA VAL A 121 0.66 -6.97 3.08
C VAL A 121 0.96 -5.64 2.37
N PRO A 122 1.74 -4.70 2.95
CA PRO A 122 2.11 -3.47 2.24
C PRO A 122 3.05 -3.72 1.06
N GLY A 123 3.88 -4.78 1.14
CA GLY A 123 4.71 -5.25 0.02
C GLY A 123 3.88 -5.65 -1.20
N GLY A 124 2.88 -6.51 -1.00
CA GLY A 124 1.94 -6.92 -2.04
C GLY A 124 1.14 -5.74 -2.58
N ALA A 125 0.63 -4.86 -1.70
CA ALA A 125 -0.11 -3.67 -2.11
C ALA A 125 0.72 -2.73 -3.02
N THR A 126 2.01 -2.56 -2.70
CA THR A 126 2.93 -1.72 -3.51
C THR A 126 3.17 -2.33 -4.89
N LEU A 127 3.32 -3.66 -4.98
CA LEU A 127 3.46 -4.36 -6.25
C LEU A 127 2.18 -4.26 -7.10
N CYS A 128 1.01 -4.46 -6.49
CA CYS A 128 -0.27 -4.26 -7.17
C CYS A 128 -0.42 -2.82 -7.68
N ALA A 129 -0.07 -1.81 -6.87
CA ALA A 129 -0.11 -0.41 -7.26
C ALA A 129 0.82 -0.11 -8.46
N LEU A 130 2.03 -0.68 -8.47
CA LEU A 130 2.96 -0.59 -9.60
C LEU A 130 2.36 -1.16 -10.90
N ILE A 131 1.76 -2.35 -10.82
CA ILE A 131 1.12 -3.01 -11.97
C ILE A 131 -0.07 -2.17 -12.46
N CYS A 132 -0.94 -1.71 -11.55
CA CYS A 132 -2.08 -0.85 -11.89
C CYS A 132 -1.63 0.44 -12.58
N LEU A 133 -0.57 1.09 -12.08
CA LEU A 133 0.00 2.28 -12.69
C LEU A 133 0.56 1.98 -14.08
N ALA A 134 1.28 0.87 -14.26
CA ALA A 134 1.78 0.45 -15.57
C ALA A 134 0.64 0.26 -16.57
N ILE A 135 -0.45 -0.38 -16.15
CA ILE A 135 -1.65 -0.54 -16.99
C ILE A 135 -2.28 0.82 -17.32
N LEU A 136 -2.46 1.70 -16.33
CA LEU A 136 -3.11 3.00 -16.49
C LEU A 136 -2.29 3.92 -17.41
N THR A 137 -0.97 3.97 -17.23
CA THR A 137 -0.05 4.73 -18.09
C THR A 137 -0.05 4.20 -19.52
N LEU A 138 -0.04 2.88 -19.72
CA LEU A 138 -0.18 2.29 -21.07
C LEU A 138 -1.54 2.62 -21.70
N TYR A 139 -2.61 2.60 -20.91
CA TYR A 139 -3.95 2.97 -21.36
C TYR A 139 -4.01 4.44 -21.79
N VAL A 140 -3.52 5.36 -20.97
CA VAL A 140 -3.47 6.80 -21.29
C VAL A 140 -2.57 7.08 -22.49
N TYR A 141 -1.42 6.41 -22.59
CA TYR A 141 -0.53 6.52 -23.74
C TYR A 141 -1.22 6.07 -25.04
N ARG A 142 -1.92 4.93 -25.01
CA ARG A 142 -2.69 4.45 -26.18
C ARG A 142 -3.83 5.40 -26.54
N ARG A 143 -4.57 5.90 -25.55
CA ARG A 143 -5.69 6.83 -25.77
C ARG A 143 -5.23 8.17 -26.34
N THR A 144 -4.14 8.73 -25.83
CA THR A 144 -3.56 9.99 -26.36
C THR A 144 -2.99 9.82 -27.76
N ARG A 145 -2.44 8.64 -28.08
CA ARG A 145 -2.03 8.31 -29.46
C ARG A 145 -3.23 8.25 -30.41
N GLN A 146 -4.30 7.56 -30.03
CA GLN A 146 -5.53 7.49 -30.84
C GLN A 146 -6.13 8.87 -31.13
N LEU A 147 -6.12 9.79 -30.14
CA LEU A 147 -6.60 11.16 -30.32
C LEU A 147 -5.67 12.04 -31.16
N ARG A 148 -4.40 11.64 -31.36
CA ARG A 148 -3.42 12.36 -32.17
C ARG A 148 -3.42 11.92 -33.63
N ASP A 149 -3.90 10.72 -33.94
CA ASP A 149 -3.95 10.23 -35.31
C ASP A 149 -5.07 10.97 -36.09
N PRO A 150 -4.71 11.85 -37.06
CA PRO A 150 -5.67 12.74 -37.75
C PRO A 150 -6.59 11.99 -38.73
N THR A 151 -6.44 10.67 -38.86
CA THR A 151 -7.26 9.82 -39.74
C THR A 151 -8.54 9.31 -39.06
N PHE A 152 -8.76 9.59 -37.77
CA PHE A 152 -10.02 9.21 -37.11
C PHE A 152 -11.22 10.05 -37.57
N ASP A 153 -10.97 11.25 -38.12
CA ASP A 153 -12.01 12.23 -38.50
C ASP A 153 -12.49 12.10 -39.97
N THR A 154 -12.03 11.08 -40.72
CA THR A 154 -12.40 10.90 -42.15
C THR A 154 -13.28 9.68 -42.41
N SER A 155 -13.93 9.14 -41.39
CA SER A 155 -14.78 7.94 -41.49
C SER A 155 -16.17 8.14 -40.88
N ASP A 156 -16.76 9.30 -41.13
CA ASP A 156 -18.22 9.54 -41.09
C ASP A 156 -18.66 10.25 -42.39
#